data_AF-A0A5N7ZWB6-F1
#
_entry.id   AF-A0A5N7ZWB6-F1
#
_cell.length_a   1.000
_cell.length_b   1.000
_cell.length_c   1.000
_cell.angle_alpha   90.00
_cell.angle_beta   90.00
_cell.angle_gamma   90.00
#
_symmetry.space_group_name_H-M   'P 1'
#
loop_
_entity.id
_entity.type
_entity.pdbx_description
1 polymer ?
#
loop_
_entity_poly.entity_id
_entity_poly.type
_entity_poly.pdbx_seq_one_letter_code
_entity_poly.pdbx_strand_id
1 'polypeptide(L)'
;MSDTAAGADLVSDDEFLGLPDENPRGEPQLVTVPEGTRADRLDKVLAGLLPDHSRSRLQGWIEAGNVHVNGAPGKVRQTVGPGDEIAVWPQPAPEALAFAPEPVEFAVVDESADWIVVNKPAGLVTHPGAGNWSGTLLNGLLYRYPELAHVARAGIVHRLDKDTSGLMVVARNETAQTHLVRQLQARSMGREYMALAHGWLAAAGKVDRPIGRDSRVPVRMSVERPVAPKPAITHWIPAELAKLPLISMPPGTSVHVLTERAFRRESQPFHPTYALRDLNTIARFVQANCGIALLPESSFDHTAHRGVAKTRLHGALSRSVGMFIRRECRPSPLVRQTLDELRRLGQARQCQDKPAK
;
A
#
# COMPACT_ATOMS: atom_id res chain seq x y z
N MET A 1 -60.57 60.66 14.21
CA MET A 1 -59.09 60.53 14.19
C MET A 1 -58.80 59.28 13.37
N SER A 2 -58.15 59.48 12.21
CA SER A 2 -57.63 58.50 11.20
C SER A 2 -58.60 57.38 10.77
N ASP A 3 -59.42 57.48 9.72
CA ASP A 3 -59.17 57.75 8.28
C ASP A 3 -58.58 56.53 7.51
N THR A 4 -59.47 55.82 6.77
CA THR A 4 -59.37 55.26 5.39
C THR A 4 -58.19 54.31 5.03
N ALA A 5 -58.26 53.32 4.13
CA ALA A 5 -59.24 52.87 3.14
C ALA A 5 -58.90 51.43 2.69
N ALA A 6 -59.93 50.67 2.34
CA ALA A 6 -60.10 49.93 1.09
C ALA A 6 -58.91 49.18 0.46
N GLY A 7 -59.07 47.85 0.37
CA GLY A 7 -58.24 46.97 -0.45
C GLY A 7 -58.53 47.12 -1.94
N ALA A 8 -57.45 47.01 -2.72
CA ALA A 8 -57.45 46.72 -4.15
C ALA A 8 -56.24 45.82 -4.44
N ASP A 9 -56.49 44.76 -5.19
CA ASP A 9 -55.49 43.86 -5.78
C ASP A 9 -54.50 44.62 -6.67
N LEU A 10 -53.27 44.08 -6.80
CA LEU A 10 -52.63 43.68 -8.07
C LEU A 10 -51.10 43.45 -7.90
N VAL A 11 -50.71 42.18 -8.05
CA VAL A 11 -49.50 41.62 -8.72
C VAL A 11 -48.12 42.29 -8.49
N SER A 12 -47.25 41.60 -7.75
CA SER A 12 -45.81 41.31 -8.04
C SER A 12 -45.30 40.49 -6.82
N ASP A 13 -44.39 39.53 -6.86
CA ASP A 13 -43.36 39.12 -7.82
C ASP A 13 -43.23 37.59 -7.75
N ASP A 14 -42.97 36.97 -8.90
CA ASP A 14 -42.52 35.59 -9.00
C ASP A 14 -41.29 35.37 -8.10
N GLU A 15 -41.51 34.69 -6.97
CA GLU A 15 -40.43 34.11 -6.18
C GLU A 15 -39.95 32.85 -6.91
N PHE A 16 -39.18 33.08 -7.98
CA PHE A 16 -38.45 32.06 -8.72
C PHE A 16 -37.37 31.51 -7.78
N LEU A 17 -37.75 30.51 -6.98
CA LEU A 17 -36.83 29.70 -6.19
C LEU A 17 -35.77 29.13 -7.12
N GLY A 18 -34.60 29.77 -7.13
CA GLY A 18 -33.43 29.32 -7.87
C GLY A 18 -33.11 27.89 -7.49
N LEU A 19 -33.33 26.97 -8.42
CA LEU A 19 -32.81 25.62 -8.34
C LEU A 19 -31.29 25.71 -8.17
N PRO A 20 -30.68 24.91 -7.29
CA PRO A 20 -29.23 24.89 -7.15
C PRO A 20 -28.61 24.47 -8.48
N ASP A 21 -27.66 25.28 -8.95
CA ASP A 21 -26.87 25.07 -10.15
C ASP A 21 -26.26 23.65 -10.13
N GLU A 22 -26.75 22.75 -10.99
CA GLU A 22 -26.40 21.32 -11.01
C GLU A 22 -25.02 21.04 -11.64
N ASN A 23 -24.17 22.04 -11.84
CA ASN A 23 -22.90 21.82 -12.54
C ASN A 23 -21.67 21.87 -11.61
N PRO A 24 -21.24 20.74 -11.00
CA PRO A 24 -19.97 20.66 -10.29
C PRO A 24 -18.75 20.69 -11.22
N ARG A 25 -18.95 20.88 -12.53
CA ARG A 25 -17.91 20.95 -13.56
C ARG A 25 -17.77 22.41 -13.96
N GLY A 26 -16.54 22.95 -13.94
CA GLY A 26 -16.28 24.30 -14.40
C GLY A 26 -16.73 24.55 -15.85
N GLU A 27 -16.52 25.76 -16.36
CA GLU A 27 -16.97 26.11 -17.72
C GLU A 27 -16.35 25.19 -18.79
N PRO A 28 -17.16 24.60 -19.69
CA PRO A 28 -16.63 23.79 -20.78
C PRO A 28 -15.91 24.64 -21.82
N GLN A 29 -14.84 24.10 -22.39
CA GLN A 29 -14.30 24.59 -23.64
C GLN A 29 -15.19 24.11 -24.79
N LEU A 30 -15.87 25.05 -25.44
CA LEU A 30 -16.70 24.78 -26.62
C LEU A 30 -15.83 24.83 -27.88
N VAL A 31 -15.94 23.80 -28.71
CA VAL A 31 -15.23 23.68 -29.97
C VAL A 31 -16.19 23.21 -31.05
N THR A 32 -16.45 24.05 -32.04
CA THR A 32 -17.18 23.66 -33.24
C THR A 32 -16.22 23.01 -34.23
N VAL A 33 -16.58 21.86 -34.79
CA VAL A 33 -15.75 21.18 -35.80
C VAL A 33 -15.73 22.05 -37.08
N PRO A 34 -14.56 22.54 -37.53
CA PRO A 34 -14.49 23.47 -38.65
C PRO A 34 -15.02 22.90 -39.97
N GLU A 35 -15.62 23.77 -40.77
CA GLU A 35 -15.98 23.52 -42.17
C GLU A 35 -14.77 23.00 -42.95
N GLY A 36 -14.93 21.85 -43.64
CA GLY A 36 -13.84 21.18 -44.36
C GLY A 36 -13.07 20.10 -43.57
N THR A 37 -13.35 19.92 -42.28
CA THR A 37 -12.80 18.78 -41.51
C THR A 37 -13.38 17.46 -42.04
N ARG A 38 -12.53 16.48 -42.37
CA ARG A 38 -13.04 15.15 -42.75
C ARG A 38 -13.69 14.49 -41.54
N ALA A 39 -14.91 13.99 -41.70
CA ALA A 39 -15.58 13.20 -40.68
C ALA A 39 -14.72 11.97 -40.30
N ASP A 40 -14.40 11.86 -39.01
CA ASP A 40 -13.62 10.76 -38.43
C ASP A 40 -14.04 10.59 -36.98
N ARG A 41 -13.41 9.64 -36.28
CA ARG A 41 -13.66 9.39 -34.87
C ARG A 41 -13.37 10.63 -34.02
N LEU A 42 -14.24 10.87 -33.04
CA LEU A 42 -14.17 11.95 -32.06
C LEU A 42 -12.79 12.11 -31.44
N ASP A 43 -12.14 11.01 -31.04
CA ASP A 43 -10.82 11.06 -30.42
C ASP A 43 -9.70 11.55 -31.35
N LYS A 44 -9.83 11.35 -32.67
CA LYS A 44 -8.89 11.88 -33.65
C LYS A 44 -9.18 13.32 -34.01
N VAL A 45 -10.46 13.66 -34.20
CA VAL A 45 -10.88 15.03 -34.50
C VAL A 45 -10.48 15.94 -33.34
N LEU A 46 -10.76 15.55 -32.09
CA LEU A 46 -10.31 16.29 -30.90
C LEU A 46 -8.80 16.40 -30.78
N ALA A 47 -8.02 15.37 -31.14
CA ALA A 47 -6.57 15.46 -31.10
C ALA A 47 -6.01 16.47 -32.12
N GLY A 48 -6.72 16.72 -33.22
CA GLY A 48 -6.39 17.80 -34.16
C GLY A 48 -6.80 19.18 -33.65
N LEU A 49 -7.94 19.28 -32.95
CA LEU A 49 -8.48 20.54 -32.44
C LEU A 49 -7.83 21.00 -31.12
N LEU A 50 -7.33 20.07 -30.31
CA LEU A 50 -6.70 20.32 -29.01
C LEU A 50 -5.28 19.71 -28.97
N PRO A 51 -4.31 20.28 -29.71
CA PRO A 51 -2.96 19.71 -29.86
C PRO A 51 -2.15 19.70 -28.55
N ASP A 52 -2.51 20.53 -27.57
CA ASP A 52 -1.87 20.57 -26.25
C ASP A 52 -2.23 19.36 -25.37
N HIS A 53 -3.10 18.47 -25.84
CA HIS A 53 -3.53 17.27 -25.13
C HIS A 53 -3.24 16.02 -25.93
N SER A 54 -2.61 15.04 -25.27
CA SER A 54 -2.37 13.75 -25.90
C SER A 54 -3.69 13.04 -26.20
N ARG A 55 -3.72 12.28 -27.30
CA ARG A 55 -4.90 11.50 -27.68
C ARG A 55 -5.39 10.55 -26.59
N SER A 56 -4.47 9.92 -25.83
CA SER A 56 -4.83 9.04 -24.71
C SER A 56 -5.53 9.79 -23.58
N ARG A 57 -5.14 11.04 -23.31
CA ARG A 57 -5.79 11.90 -22.33
C ARG A 57 -7.20 12.28 -22.77
N LEU A 58 -7.36 12.67 -24.04
CA LEU A 58 -8.67 12.98 -24.63
C LEU A 58 -9.61 11.77 -24.60
N GLN A 59 -9.11 10.56 -24.88
CA GLN A 59 -9.88 9.32 -24.75
C GLN A 59 -10.38 9.12 -23.32
N GLY A 60 -9.50 9.31 -22.32
CA GLY A 60 -9.89 9.22 -20.91
C GLY A 60 -10.97 10.24 -20.52
N TRP A 61 -10.93 11.46 -21.07
CA TRP A 61 -11.99 12.44 -20.84
C TRP A 61 -13.32 12.03 -21.46
N ILE A 62 -13.30 11.45 -22.67
CA ILE A 62 -14.52 10.93 -23.31
C ILE A 62 -15.11 9.78 -22.49
N GLU A 63 -14.29 8.82 -22.06
CA GLU A 63 -14.73 7.67 -21.25
C GLU A 63 -15.26 8.08 -19.88
N ALA A 64 -14.70 9.13 -19.28
CA ALA A 64 -15.17 9.71 -18.02
C ALA A 64 -16.41 10.62 -18.18
N GLY A 65 -16.96 10.77 -19.40
CA GLY A 65 -18.13 11.61 -19.66
C GLY A 65 -17.86 13.11 -19.58
N ASN A 66 -16.60 13.53 -19.74
CA ASN A 66 -16.16 14.94 -19.75
C ASN A 66 -16.09 15.53 -21.16
N VAL A 67 -16.62 14.84 -22.15
CA VAL A 67 -16.73 15.32 -23.54
C VAL A 67 -18.13 15.05 -24.02
N HIS A 68 -18.84 16.09 -24.43
CA HIS A 68 -20.15 16.00 -25.05
C HIS A 68 -20.07 16.41 -26.52
N VAL A 69 -20.89 15.79 -27.35
CA VAL A 69 -21.10 16.12 -28.77
C VAL A 69 -22.57 16.46 -28.94
N ASN A 70 -22.87 17.67 -29.41
CA ASN A 70 -24.22 18.19 -29.61
C ASN A 70 -25.10 18.01 -28.35
N GLY A 71 -24.53 18.35 -27.18
CA GLY A 71 -25.20 18.28 -25.88
C GLY A 71 -25.21 16.91 -25.18
N ALA A 72 -24.84 15.81 -25.86
CA ALA A 72 -24.87 14.46 -25.30
C ALA A 72 -23.46 13.89 -25.03
N PRO A 73 -23.26 13.02 -24.02
CA PRO A 73 -21.97 12.37 -23.77
C PRO A 73 -21.42 11.65 -25.01
N GLY A 74 -20.22 12.04 -25.42
CA GLY A 74 -19.54 11.48 -26.59
C GLY A 74 -19.02 10.07 -26.36
N LYS A 75 -18.79 9.32 -27.44
CA LYS A 75 -18.10 8.01 -27.39
C LYS A 75 -16.79 8.08 -28.15
N VAL A 76 -15.73 7.42 -27.66
CA VAL A 76 -14.37 7.49 -28.24
C VAL A 76 -14.34 7.23 -29.75
N ARG A 77 -15.17 6.30 -30.22
CA ARG A 77 -15.23 5.88 -31.63
C ARG A 77 -16.40 6.49 -32.40
N GLN A 78 -17.20 7.37 -31.79
CA GLN A 78 -18.28 8.07 -32.48
C GLN A 78 -17.69 8.91 -33.60
N THR A 79 -18.31 8.86 -34.78
CA THR A 79 -17.94 9.74 -35.89
C THR A 79 -18.50 11.13 -35.64
N VAL A 80 -17.67 12.15 -35.80
CA VAL A 80 -18.06 13.57 -35.78
C VAL A 80 -17.55 14.24 -37.05
N GLY A 81 -18.24 15.27 -37.50
CA GLY A 81 -17.96 15.97 -38.75
C GLY A 81 -18.17 17.48 -38.63
N PRO A 82 -17.98 18.23 -39.74
CA PRO A 82 -18.17 19.67 -39.76
C PRO A 82 -19.52 20.10 -39.19
N GLY A 83 -19.51 21.16 -38.38
CA GLY A 83 -20.71 21.71 -37.75
C GLY A 83 -21.11 21.05 -36.43
N ASP A 84 -20.53 19.89 -36.07
CA ASP A 84 -20.76 19.32 -34.74
C ASP A 84 -20.17 20.23 -33.65
N GLU A 85 -20.91 20.41 -32.56
CA GLU A 85 -20.49 21.17 -31.38
C GLU A 85 -19.94 20.21 -30.32
N ILE A 86 -18.69 20.41 -29.92
CA ILE A 86 -18.02 19.58 -28.92
C ILE A 86 -17.78 20.43 -27.68
N ALA A 87 -18.39 20.04 -26.56
CA ALA A 87 -18.12 20.61 -25.25
C ALA A 87 -17.13 19.71 -24.52
N VAL A 88 -15.97 20.26 -24.15
CA VAL A 88 -14.92 19.54 -23.42
C VAL A 88 -14.78 20.15 -22.04
N TRP A 89 -14.77 19.34 -20.98
CA TRP A 89 -14.40 19.75 -19.64
C TRP A 89 -12.98 19.25 -19.33
N PRO A 90 -11.93 20.06 -19.58
CA PRO A 90 -10.56 19.62 -19.39
C PRO A 90 -10.33 19.18 -17.94
N GLN A 91 -9.88 17.95 -17.74
CA GLN A 91 -9.49 17.49 -16.42
C GLN A 91 -8.03 17.86 -16.16
N PRO A 92 -7.67 18.25 -14.92
CA PRO A 92 -6.27 18.39 -14.52
C PRO A 92 -5.47 17.17 -14.95
N ALA A 93 -4.21 17.39 -15.34
CA ALA A 93 -3.33 16.28 -15.61
C ALA A 93 -3.22 15.47 -14.32
N PRO A 94 -3.24 14.13 -14.33
CA PRO A 94 -3.07 13.34 -13.11
C PRO A 94 -1.82 13.76 -12.30
N GLU A 95 -0.77 14.20 -12.98
CA GLU A 95 0.44 14.79 -12.42
C GLU A 95 0.18 16.03 -11.55
N ALA A 96 -0.85 16.82 -11.87
CA ALA A 96 -1.22 18.02 -11.13
C ALA A 96 -1.75 17.68 -9.72
N LEU A 97 -2.29 16.47 -9.53
CA LEU A 97 -2.74 15.98 -8.23
C LEU A 97 -1.65 15.24 -7.45
N ALA A 98 -0.42 15.15 -7.99
CA ALA A 98 0.64 14.34 -7.40
C ALA A 98 0.94 14.69 -5.94
N PHE A 99 0.82 15.96 -5.57
CA PHE A 99 1.11 16.47 -4.23
C PHE A 99 -0.17 16.85 -3.46
N ALA A 100 -1.35 16.41 -3.90
CA ALA A 100 -2.57 16.63 -3.14
C ALA A 100 -2.51 15.80 -1.83
N PRO A 101 -2.80 16.40 -0.67
CA PRO A 101 -2.92 15.64 0.59
C PRO A 101 -4.11 14.66 0.53
N GLU A 102 -3.90 13.41 0.96
CA GLU A 102 -4.94 12.38 1.02
C GLU A 102 -4.87 11.55 2.31
N PRO A 103 -6.00 11.11 2.89
CA PRO A 103 -6.03 10.28 4.09
C PRO A 103 -5.59 8.84 3.79
N VAL A 104 -4.29 8.64 3.59
CA VAL A 104 -3.67 7.33 3.37
C VAL A 104 -3.15 6.76 4.69
N GLU A 105 -3.57 5.55 5.02
CA GLU A 105 -3.17 4.85 6.25
C GLU A 105 -1.72 4.33 6.20
N PHE A 106 -0.93 4.68 7.21
CA PHE A 106 0.40 4.12 7.48
C PHE A 106 0.75 4.27 8.96
N ALA A 107 1.61 3.38 9.47
CA ALA A 107 2.05 3.42 10.85
C ALA A 107 3.26 4.35 11.02
N VAL A 108 3.26 5.13 12.10
CA VAL A 108 4.42 5.91 12.57
C VAL A 108 5.04 5.12 13.72
N VAL A 109 6.34 4.83 13.59
CA VAL A 109 7.09 4.06 14.59
C VAL A 109 7.74 4.99 15.60
N ASP A 110 8.26 6.12 15.12
CA ASP A 110 8.92 7.12 15.95
C ASP A 110 8.94 8.46 15.21
N GLU A 111 9.03 9.58 15.93
CA GLU A 111 9.07 10.91 15.34
C GLU A 111 9.76 11.93 16.25
N SER A 112 10.30 12.97 15.63
CA SER A 112 11.02 14.07 16.27
C SER A 112 10.68 15.40 15.58
N ALA A 113 11.32 16.48 16.02
CA ALA A 113 11.27 17.78 15.35
C ALA A 113 11.93 17.73 13.95
N ASP A 114 12.90 16.84 13.75
CA ASP A 114 13.70 16.78 12.51
C ASP A 114 13.32 15.64 11.56
N TRP A 115 12.70 14.58 12.06
CA TRP A 115 12.46 13.38 11.27
C TRP A 115 11.24 12.60 11.74
N ILE A 116 10.73 11.75 10.86
CA ILE A 116 9.64 10.81 11.11
C ILE A 116 10.09 9.44 10.60
N VAL A 117 9.93 8.39 11.41
CA VAL A 117 10.12 7.01 10.98
C VAL A 117 8.75 6.36 10.80
N VAL A 118 8.44 6.02 9.56
CA VAL A 118 7.19 5.33 9.20
C VAL A 118 7.44 3.86 8.91
N ASN A 119 6.47 3.00 9.19
CA ASN A 119 6.44 1.63 8.71
C ASN A 119 5.47 1.54 7.53
N LYS A 120 6.01 1.59 6.32
CA LYS A 120 5.23 1.54 5.08
C LYS A 120 4.70 0.11 4.88
N PRO A 121 3.37 -0.09 4.70
CA PRO A 121 2.84 -1.40 4.35
C PRO A 121 3.22 -1.80 2.92
N ALA A 122 3.19 -3.11 2.64
CA ALA A 122 3.24 -3.61 1.27
C ALA A 122 1.95 -3.23 0.52
N GLY A 123 2.06 -2.99 -0.79
CA GLY A 123 0.98 -2.51 -1.64
C GLY A 123 0.89 -0.97 -1.73
N LEU A 124 1.49 -0.24 -0.78
CA LEU A 124 1.52 1.22 -0.80
C LEU A 124 2.69 1.76 -1.63
N VAL A 125 2.39 2.58 -2.65
CA VAL A 125 3.40 3.27 -3.45
C VAL A 125 4.04 4.38 -2.63
N THR A 126 5.37 4.50 -2.70
CA THR A 126 6.11 5.50 -1.89
C THR A 126 5.90 6.94 -2.37
N HIS A 127 5.96 7.17 -3.68
CA HIS A 127 5.97 8.52 -4.26
C HIS A 127 5.21 8.51 -5.59
N PRO A 128 4.47 9.59 -5.91
CA PRO A 128 3.76 9.72 -7.17
C PRO A 128 4.66 9.51 -8.38
N GLY A 129 4.11 8.89 -9.41
CA GLY A 129 4.78 8.68 -10.68
C GLY A 129 3.83 8.05 -11.71
N ALA A 130 4.34 7.79 -12.91
CA ALA A 130 3.55 7.22 -14.00
C ALA A 130 2.76 5.98 -13.53
N GLY A 131 1.44 6.06 -13.65
CA GLY A 131 0.49 5.00 -13.26
C GLY A 131 0.02 5.04 -11.80
N ASN A 132 0.63 5.84 -10.92
CA ASN A 132 0.21 6.02 -9.52
C ASN A 132 0.47 7.47 -9.11
N TRP A 133 -0.43 8.38 -9.49
CA TRP A 133 -0.28 9.81 -9.22
C TRP A 133 -0.86 10.23 -7.85
N SER A 134 -1.83 9.50 -7.33
CA SER A 134 -2.49 9.73 -6.03
C SER A 134 -2.36 8.51 -5.12
N GLY A 135 -2.84 8.61 -3.87
CA GLY A 135 -2.94 7.49 -2.93
C GLY A 135 -1.59 6.89 -2.51
N THR A 136 -0.52 7.69 -2.54
CA THR A 136 0.84 7.26 -2.19
C THR A 136 1.18 7.63 -0.74
N LEU A 137 2.29 7.08 -0.21
CA LEU A 137 2.82 7.48 1.09
C LEU A 137 3.08 8.99 1.16
N LEU A 138 3.53 9.62 0.07
CA LEU A 138 3.70 11.07 0.00
C LEU A 138 2.37 11.81 0.24
N ASN A 139 1.27 11.37 -0.38
CA ASN A 139 -0.05 12.00 -0.20
C ASN A 139 -0.51 11.87 1.27
N GLY A 140 -0.29 10.70 1.88
CA GLY A 140 -0.54 10.47 3.30
C GLY A 140 0.32 11.32 4.22
N LEU A 141 1.60 11.49 3.91
CA LEU A 141 2.52 12.34 4.66
C LEU A 141 2.08 13.80 4.62
N LEU A 142 1.70 14.32 3.44
CA LEU A 142 1.19 15.68 3.30
C LEU A 142 -0.14 15.89 4.03
N TYR A 143 -0.99 14.86 4.11
CA TYR A 143 -2.23 14.92 4.85
C TYR A 143 -2.01 14.97 6.36
N ARG A 144 -1.15 14.09 6.88
CA ARG A 144 -0.90 13.97 8.33
C ARG A 144 0.06 15.04 8.87
N TYR A 145 0.99 15.52 8.04
CA TYR A 145 2.02 16.51 8.37
C TYR A 145 2.06 17.60 7.29
N PRO A 146 1.13 18.57 7.31
CA PRO A 146 1.03 19.61 6.28
C PRO A 146 2.31 20.44 6.10
N GLU A 147 3.14 20.57 7.14
CA GLU A 147 4.42 21.28 7.07
C GLU A 147 5.39 20.68 6.04
N LEU A 148 5.23 19.38 5.71
CA LEU A 148 6.07 18.70 4.73
C LEU A 148 5.85 19.22 3.30
N ALA A 149 4.79 19.99 3.03
CA ALA A 149 4.56 20.63 1.74
C ALA A 149 5.71 21.56 1.33
N HIS A 150 6.42 22.12 2.31
CA HIS A 150 7.58 22.98 2.09
C HIS A 150 8.91 22.22 2.00
N VAL A 151 8.91 20.92 2.29
CA VAL A 151 10.11 20.08 2.23
C VAL A 151 10.13 19.34 0.90
N ALA A 152 11.27 19.38 0.21
CA ALA A 152 11.43 18.69 -1.07
C ALA A 152 10.94 17.24 -0.99
N ARG A 153 10.00 16.87 -1.87
CA ARG A 153 9.38 15.53 -1.96
C ARG A 153 8.70 15.09 -0.66
N ALA A 154 8.11 16.03 0.08
CA ALA A 154 7.50 15.78 1.39
C ALA A 154 8.45 15.08 2.38
N GLY A 155 9.75 15.42 2.32
CA GLY A 155 10.76 14.83 3.19
C GLY A 155 11.25 13.43 2.81
N ILE A 156 10.73 12.82 1.74
CA ILE A 156 11.13 11.47 1.32
C ILE A 156 12.54 11.50 0.69
N VAL A 157 13.52 10.97 1.40
CA VAL A 157 14.94 10.94 0.98
C VAL A 157 15.38 9.61 0.37
N HIS A 158 14.67 8.52 0.66
CA HIS A 158 14.86 7.21 0.04
C HIS A 158 13.51 6.55 -0.24
N ARG A 159 13.47 5.41 -0.92
CA ARG A 159 12.20 4.74 -1.27
C ARG A 159 12.23 3.24 -1.04
N LEU A 160 11.06 2.68 -0.80
CA LEU A 160 10.76 1.26 -0.92
C LEU A 160 9.87 1.05 -2.16
N ASP A 161 9.94 -0.14 -2.74
CA ASP A 161 9.02 -0.55 -3.80
C ASP A 161 7.61 -0.76 -3.25
N LYS A 162 6.61 -0.77 -4.15
CA LYS A 162 5.20 -0.87 -3.78
C LYS A 162 4.95 -2.04 -2.83
N ASP A 163 5.43 -3.22 -3.20
CA ASP A 163 5.18 -4.46 -2.44
C ASP A 163 6.26 -4.75 -1.38
N THR A 164 7.21 -3.84 -1.18
CA THR A 164 8.18 -3.92 -0.08
C THR A 164 7.63 -3.16 1.12
N SER A 165 7.40 -3.87 2.22
CA SER A 165 7.09 -3.25 3.52
C SER A 165 8.34 -2.86 4.29
N GLY A 166 8.20 -1.94 5.24
CA GLY A 166 9.23 -1.70 6.25
C GLY A 166 9.47 -0.24 6.56
N LEU A 167 10.57 -0.01 7.27
CA LEU A 167 10.90 1.30 7.82
C LEU A 167 11.36 2.27 6.73
N MET A 168 10.89 3.51 6.83
CA MET A 168 11.39 4.64 6.06
C MET A 168 11.60 5.84 6.97
N VAL A 169 12.73 6.52 6.81
CA VAL A 169 12.97 7.81 7.45
C VAL A 169 12.57 8.93 6.49
N VAL A 170 11.80 9.87 7.02
CA VAL A 170 11.28 11.06 6.34
C VAL A 170 11.83 12.29 7.06
N ALA A 171 12.38 13.24 6.31
CA ALA A 171 12.84 14.50 6.87
C ALA A 171 11.66 15.43 7.15
N ARG A 172 11.62 16.06 8.33
CA ARG A 172 10.53 16.96 8.70
C ARG A 172 10.78 18.42 8.31
N ASN A 173 12.04 18.77 8.06
CA ASN A 173 12.46 20.10 7.62
C ASN A 173 13.63 20.02 6.61
N GLU A 174 13.96 21.16 5.97
CA GLU A 174 14.99 21.24 4.93
C GLU A 174 16.41 20.90 5.43
N THR A 175 16.73 21.27 6.67
CA THR A 175 18.02 20.97 7.30
C THR A 175 18.20 19.46 7.46
N ALA A 176 17.20 18.79 8.02
CA ALA A 176 17.17 17.34 8.16
C ALA A 176 17.18 16.64 6.79
N GLN A 177 16.45 17.16 5.81
CA GLN A 177 16.42 16.61 4.45
C GLN A 177 17.82 16.62 3.84
N THR A 178 18.51 17.76 3.91
CA THR A 178 19.86 17.92 3.39
C THR A 178 20.83 16.97 4.11
N HIS A 179 20.69 16.86 5.43
CA HIS A 179 21.52 15.98 6.25
C HIS A 179 21.34 14.50 5.88
N LEU A 180 20.10 14.01 5.81
CA LEU A 180 19.80 12.61 5.49
C LEU A 180 20.20 12.27 4.05
N VAL A 181 20.03 13.19 3.08
CA VAL A 181 20.51 13.00 1.71
C VAL A 181 22.04 12.83 1.68
N ARG A 182 22.78 13.65 2.44
CA ARG A 182 24.23 13.52 2.56
C ARG A 182 24.64 12.17 3.16
N GLN A 183 23.93 11.69 4.19
CA GLN A 183 24.20 10.37 4.77
C GLN A 183 23.98 9.24 3.76
N LEU A 184 22.93 9.33 2.95
CA LEU A 184 22.64 8.35 1.89
C LEU A 184 23.71 8.36 0.80
N GLN A 185 24.19 9.54 0.40
CA GLN A 185 25.28 9.70 -0.57
C GLN A 185 26.60 9.15 -0.02
N ALA A 186 26.91 9.46 1.25
CA ALA A 186 28.09 8.97 1.96
C ALA A 186 28.01 7.49 2.38
N ARG A 187 26.84 6.85 2.21
CA ARG A 187 26.53 5.48 2.67
C ARG A 187 26.75 5.25 4.16
N SER A 188 26.61 6.30 4.98
CA SER A 188 26.71 6.21 6.45
C SER A 188 25.39 5.79 7.11
N MET A 189 24.28 5.87 6.38
CA MET A 189 22.98 5.36 6.83
C MET A 189 22.86 3.86 6.53
N GLY A 190 22.92 3.05 7.58
CA GLY A 190 22.65 1.61 7.53
C GLY A 190 21.19 1.32 7.18
N ARG A 191 20.98 0.34 6.30
CA ARG A 191 19.65 -0.17 5.93
C ARG A 191 19.72 -1.67 5.83
N GLU A 192 18.91 -2.34 6.64
CA GLU A 192 18.86 -3.80 6.70
C GLU A 192 17.49 -4.29 6.27
N TYR A 193 17.47 -5.40 5.53
CA TYR A 193 16.26 -6.02 5.02
C TYR A 193 16.22 -7.47 5.45
N MET A 194 15.06 -7.92 5.91
CA MET A 194 14.76 -9.33 6.04
C MET A 194 14.06 -9.79 4.75
N ALA A 195 14.60 -10.81 4.11
CA ALA A 195 14.04 -11.36 2.88
C ALA A 195 13.99 -12.90 2.93
N LEU A 196 12.96 -13.47 2.31
CA LEU A 196 12.88 -14.90 2.05
C LEU A 196 13.30 -15.14 0.60
N ALA A 197 14.41 -15.87 0.42
CA ALA A 197 14.94 -16.21 -0.89
C ALA A 197 14.58 -17.65 -1.27
N HIS A 198 14.33 -17.89 -2.55
CA HIS A 198 14.16 -19.25 -3.08
C HIS A 198 15.54 -19.89 -3.30
N GLY A 199 15.75 -21.08 -2.72
CA GLY A 199 17.04 -21.79 -2.74
C GLY A 199 17.72 -21.82 -1.37
N TRP A 200 18.97 -22.30 -1.33
CA TRP A 200 19.75 -22.42 -0.09
C TRP A 200 20.98 -21.50 -0.13
N LEU A 201 21.07 -20.57 0.82
CA LEU A 201 22.22 -19.70 1.02
C LEU A 201 22.95 -20.15 2.29
N ALA A 202 24.04 -20.91 2.11
CA ALA A 202 24.75 -21.54 3.22
C ALA A 202 25.60 -20.56 4.06
N ALA A 203 26.02 -19.44 3.48
CA ALA A 203 26.94 -18.49 4.08
C ALA A 203 26.64 -17.05 3.65
N ALA A 204 27.25 -16.11 4.37
CA ALA A 204 27.27 -14.70 4.01
C ALA A 204 27.86 -14.49 2.62
N GLY A 205 27.46 -13.42 1.95
CA GLY A 205 27.99 -13.08 0.65
C GLY A 205 27.71 -11.66 0.21
N LYS A 206 28.16 -11.36 -1.00
CA LYS A 206 28.14 -10.04 -1.63
C LYS A 206 27.76 -10.16 -3.09
N VAL A 207 26.87 -9.29 -3.56
CA VAL A 207 26.57 -9.07 -4.98
C VAL A 207 26.97 -7.63 -5.27
N ASP A 208 27.89 -7.49 -6.22
CA ASP A 208 28.45 -6.22 -6.66
C ASP A 208 28.30 -6.17 -8.17
N ARG A 209 27.13 -5.70 -8.58
CA ARG A 209 26.72 -5.69 -9.99
C ARG A 209 25.99 -4.38 -10.23
N PRO A 210 26.38 -3.60 -11.24
CA PRO A 210 25.70 -2.35 -11.51
C PRO A 210 24.30 -2.65 -12.09
N ILE A 211 23.32 -1.83 -11.71
CA ILE A 211 21.90 -2.03 -12.05
C ILE A 211 21.42 -0.81 -12.85
N GLY A 212 20.68 -1.06 -13.92
CA GLY A 212 20.03 -0.03 -14.74
C GLY A 212 18.71 -0.52 -15.32
N ARG A 213 18.06 0.30 -16.14
CA ARG A 213 16.82 -0.13 -16.83
C ARG A 213 17.15 -1.18 -17.90
N ASP A 214 16.29 -2.17 -18.06
CA ASP A 214 16.44 -3.14 -19.14
C ASP A 214 16.22 -2.47 -20.51
N SER A 215 17.11 -2.74 -21.46
CA SER A 215 17.07 -2.11 -22.80
C SER A 215 15.87 -2.54 -23.65
N ARG A 216 15.28 -3.71 -23.39
CA ARG A 216 14.12 -4.23 -24.14
C ARG A 216 12.81 -3.94 -23.42
N VAL A 217 12.83 -4.00 -22.08
CA VAL A 217 11.64 -3.80 -21.24
C VAL A 217 11.93 -2.70 -20.21
N PRO A 218 11.81 -1.41 -20.57
CA PRO A 218 12.27 -0.29 -19.72
C PRO A 218 11.60 -0.17 -18.35
N VAL A 219 10.47 -0.87 -18.13
CA VAL A 219 9.81 -0.98 -16.83
C VAL A 219 10.54 -1.92 -15.85
N ARG A 220 11.46 -2.75 -16.34
CA ARG A 220 12.27 -3.68 -15.53
C ARG A 220 13.67 -3.10 -15.27
N MET A 221 14.25 -3.52 -14.16
CA MET A 221 15.68 -3.29 -13.85
C MET A 221 16.47 -4.55 -14.23
N SER A 222 17.72 -4.38 -14.66
CA SER A 222 18.57 -5.47 -15.15
C SER A 222 20.04 -5.26 -14.75
N VAL A 223 20.75 -6.38 -14.57
CA VAL A 223 22.22 -6.45 -14.43
C VAL A 223 22.92 -6.98 -15.69
N GLU A 224 22.14 -7.47 -16.67
CA GLU A 224 22.68 -8.09 -17.89
C GLU A 224 22.81 -7.09 -19.03
N ARG A 225 21.75 -6.32 -19.27
CA ARG A 225 21.66 -5.33 -20.36
C ARG A 225 21.16 -3.97 -19.86
N PRO A 226 21.82 -3.39 -18.84
CA PRO A 226 21.36 -2.14 -18.28
C PRO A 226 21.65 -0.95 -19.20
N VAL A 227 20.66 -0.07 -19.34
CA VAL A 227 20.84 1.29 -19.86
C VAL A 227 21.14 2.22 -18.69
N ALA A 228 22.20 3.04 -18.85
CA ALA A 228 22.71 3.96 -17.82
C ALA A 228 22.83 3.31 -16.42
N PRO A 229 23.57 2.19 -16.29
CA PRO A 229 23.70 1.48 -15.02
C PRO A 229 24.36 2.33 -13.93
N LYS A 230 23.90 2.16 -12.69
CA LYS A 230 24.53 2.73 -11.49
C LYS A 230 25.20 1.63 -10.66
N PRO A 231 26.33 1.92 -9.99
CA PRO A 231 26.94 0.96 -9.06
C PRO A 231 25.96 0.53 -7.97
N ALA A 232 25.84 -0.77 -7.74
CA ALA A 232 24.97 -1.34 -6.71
C ALA A 232 25.67 -2.51 -6.01
N ILE A 233 25.71 -2.44 -4.68
CA ILE A 233 26.34 -3.43 -3.82
C ILE A 233 25.32 -3.84 -2.77
N THR A 234 25.09 -5.14 -2.64
CA THR A 234 24.28 -5.74 -1.58
C THR A 234 25.11 -6.78 -0.85
N HIS A 235 25.20 -6.65 0.47
CA HIS A 235 25.70 -7.71 1.33
C HIS A 235 24.51 -8.47 1.90
N TRP A 236 24.64 -9.79 2.01
CA TRP A 236 23.68 -10.60 2.77
C TRP A 236 24.43 -11.49 3.74
N ILE A 237 23.73 -11.82 4.82
CA ILE A 237 24.06 -12.91 5.71
C ILE A 237 22.82 -13.81 5.75
N PRO A 238 22.97 -15.15 5.76
CA PRO A 238 21.85 -16.02 6.10
C PRO A 238 21.31 -15.54 7.42
N ALA A 239 20.05 -15.12 7.42
CA ALA A 239 19.44 -14.66 8.65
C ALA A 239 19.54 -15.79 9.69
N GLU A 240 19.90 -15.43 10.92
CA GLU A 240 19.77 -16.33 12.08
C GLU A 240 18.30 -16.49 12.40
N LEU A 241 17.57 -17.05 11.43
CA LEU A 241 16.15 -17.19 11.49
C LEU A 241 15.77 -17.92 12.77
N ALA A 242 16.62 -18.76 13.38
CA ALA A 242 16.47 -19.35 14.72
C ALA A 242 15.99 -18.40 15.87
N LYS A 243 16.00 -17.08 15.69
CA LYS A 243 15.30 -16.05 16.50
C LYS A 243 13.83 -15.81 16.05
N LEU A 244 13.18 -16.86 15.54
CA LEU A 244 12.21 -16.91 14.43
C LEU A 244 10.97 -15.98 14.46
N PRO A 245 10.62 -15.38 13.30
CA PRO A 245 9.32 -14.73 13.10
C PRO A 245 8.16 -15.73 13.21
N LEU A 246 7.03 -15.25 13.74
CA LEU A 246 5.81 -16.03 13.83
C LEU A 246 5.12 -16.10 12.45
N ILE A 247 4.97 -17.31 11.92
CA ILE A 247 4.20 -17.62 10.72
C ILE A 247 2.79 -18.02 11.18
N SER A 248 1.78 -17.39 10.59
CA SER A 248 0.37 -17.71 10.84
C SER A 248 -0.36 -18.06 9.55
N MET A 249 -1.52 -18.67 9.68
CA MET A 249 -2.55 -18.62 8.64
C MET A 249 -3.08 -17.18 8.49
N PRO A 250 -3.68 -16.80 7.35
CA PRO A 250 -4.25 -15.46 7.17
C PRO A 250 -5.39 -15.13 8.14
N PRO A 251 -5.67 -13.83 8.36
CA PRO A 251 -6.85 -13.39 9.10
C PRO A 251 -8.14 -14.03 8.58
N GLY A 252 -9.10 -14.27 9.48
CA GLY A 252 -10.38 -14.90 9.15
C GLY A 252 -10.35 -16.44 9.08
N THR A 253 -9.18 -17.07 9.10
CA THR A 253 -9.08 -18.53 9.28
C THR A 253 -9.32 -18.93 10.73
N SER A 254 -9.94 -20.09 10.95
CA SER A 254 -10.17 -20.63 12.31
C SER A 254 -8.87 -20.78 13.10
N VAL A 255 -7.77 -21.12 12.42
CA VAL A 255 -6.42 -21.21 13.00
C VAL A 255 -5.91 -19.85 13.48
N HIS A 256 -5.98 -18.82 12.64
CA HIS A 256 -5.54 -17.47 13.02
C HIS A 256 -6.32 -16.94 14.22
N VAL A 257 -7.66 -17.07 14.20
CA VAL A 257 -8.55 -16.61 15.27
C VAL A 257 -8.24 -17.32 16.59
N LEU A 258 -7.94 -18.62 16.55
CA LEU A 258 -7.57 -19.37 17.76
C LEU A 258 -6.23 -18.89 18.34
N THR A 259 -5.23 -18.69 17.48
CA THR A 259 -3.91 -18.21 17.91
C THR A 259 -3.98 -16.77 18.44
N GLU A 260 -4.68 -15.88 17.76
CA GLU A 260 -4.88 -14.50 18.19
C GLU A 260 -5.61 -14.41 19.55
N ARG A 261 -6.67 -15.21 19.76
CA ARG A 261 -7.37 -15.28 21.06
C ARG A 261 -6.47 -15.75 22.19
N ALA A 262 -5.55 -16.67 21.92
CA ALA A 262 -4.60 -17.15 22.92
C ALA A 262 -3.66 -16.01 23.37
N PHE A 263 -3.12 -15.24 22.42
CA PHE A 263 -2.27 -14.07 22.73
C PHE A 263 -3.04 -12.99 23.49
N ARG A 264 -4.29 -12.69 23.08
CA ARG A 264 -5.13 -11.67 23.72
C ARG A 264 -5.46 -12.00 25.18
N ARG A 265 -5.72 -13.28 25.51
CA ARG A 265 -6.02 -13.70 26.89
C ARG A 265 -4.87 -13.42 27.86
N GLU A 266 -3.66 -13.34 27.35
CA GLU A 266 -2.43 -13.18 28.11
C GLU A 266 -1.85 -11.78 27.98
N SER A 267 -2.64 -10.85 27.45
CA SER A 267 -2.22 -9.46 27.20
C SER A 267 -0.95 -9.37 26.33
N GLN A 268 -0.71 -10.37 25.48
CA GLN A 268 0.41 -10.40 24.54
C GLN A 268 -0.08 -9.99 23.14
N PRO A 269 0.70 -9.18 22.40
CA PRO A 269 0.34 -8.82 21.04
C PRO A 269 0.63 -9.95 20.05
N PHE A 270 -0.35 -10.29 19.20
CA PHE A 270 -0.19 -11.27 18.11
C PHE A 270 0.23 -10.58 16.82
N HIS A 271 1.53 -10.64 16.51
CA HIS A 271 2.10 -10.02 15.31
C HIS A 271 2.83 -11.05 14.45
N PRO A 272 2.11 -11.90 13.70
CA PRO A 272 2.75 -12.80 12.75
C PRO A 272 3.43 -11.97 11.66
N THR A 273 4.69 -12.30 11.37
CA THR A 273 5.47 -11.65 10.31
C THR A 273 5.00 -12.12 8.93
N TYR A 274 4.53 -13.36 8.83
CA TYR A 274 4.05 -13.94 7.59
C TYR A 274 2.69 -14.60 7.77
N ALA A 275 1.81 -14.41 6.77
CA ALA A 275 0.53 -15.07 6.66
C ALA A 275 0.51 -15.97 5.42
N LEU A 276 0.50 -17.29 5.60
CA LEU A 276 0.56 -18.28 4.51
C LEU A 276 -0.74 -19.09 4.46
N ARG A 277 -1.34 -19.22 3.27
CA ARG A 277 -2.67 -19.84 3.09
C ARG A 277 -2.69 -21.36 3.23
N ASP A 278 -1.56 -22.01 3.02
CA ASP A 278 -1.45 -23.47 2.92
C ASP A 278 -0.62 -24.05 4.07
N LEU A 279 -1.19 -25.02 4.78
CA LEU A 279 -0.56 -25.66 5.95
C LEU A 279 0.72 -26.41 5.60
N ASN A 280 0.77 -27.06 4.42
CA ASN A 280 1.97 -27.74 3.93
C ASN A 280 3.09 -26.72 3.64
N THR A 281 2.74 -25.56 3.09
CA THR A 281 3.69 -24.46 2.84
C THR A 281 4.24 -23.91 4.15
N ILE A 282 3.39 -23.69 5.16
CA ILE A 282 3.84 -23.32 6.51
C ILE A 282 4.83 -24.35 7.05
N ALA A 283 4.50 -25.63 6.96
CA ALA A 283 5.36 -26.68 7.47
C ALA A 283 6.71 -26.76 6.73
N ARG A 284 6.72 -26.58 5.40
CA ARG A 284 7.96 -26.48 4.60
C ARG A 284 8.80 -25.26 4.98
N PHE A 285 8.18 -24.12 5.28
CA PHE A 285 8.89 -22.93 5.77
C PHE A 285 9.55 -23.20 7.13
N VAL A 286 8.84 -23.86 8.05
CA VAL A 286 9.43 -24.28 9.33
C VAL A 286 10.59 -25.25 9.11
N GLN A 287 10.44 -26.24 8.21
CA GLN A 287 11.53 -27.17 7.83
C GLN A 287 12.75 -26.44 7.23
N ALA A 288 12.52 -25.40 6.44
CA ALA A 288 13.57 -24.60 5.81
C ALA A 288 14.18 -23.56 6.76
N ASN A 289 13.83 -23.58 8.05
CA ASN A 289 14.29 -22.63 9.06
C ASN A 289 13.82 -21.19 8.77
N CYS A 290 12.65 -20.98 8.18
CA CYS A 290 12.12 -19.65 7.81
C CYS A 290 11.20 -19.01 8.86
N GLY A 291 10.76 -19.74 9.89
CA GLY A 291 9.94 -19.20 10.98
C GLY A 291 9.46 -20.28 11.96
N ILE A 292 8.64 -19.88 12.94
CA ILE A 292 7.87 -20.79 13.83
C ILE A 292 6.41 -20.65 13.50
N ALA A 293 5.66 -21.74 13.56
CA ALA A 293 4.21 -21.71 13.43
C ALA A 293 3.51 -22.30 14.65
N LEU A 294 2.37 -21.70 15.00
CA LEU A 294 1.40 -22.23 15.95
C LEU A 294 0.19 -22.71 15.18
N LEU A 295 -0.03 -24.03 15.14
CA LEU A 295 -1.08 -24.67 14.33
C LEU A 295 -1.92 -25.64 15.18
N PRO A 296 -3.19 -25.90 14.82
CA PRO A 296 -4.00 -26.90 15.49
C PRO A 296 -3.33 -28.27 15.46
N GLU A 297 -3.51 -29.05 16.52
CA GLU A 297 -2.96 -30.40 16.60
C GLU A 297 -3.41 -31.29 15.42
N SER A 298 -4.65 -31.15 14.96
CA SER A 298 -5.21 -31.92 13.84
C SER A 298 -4.57 -31.62 12.48
N SER A 299 -3.90 -30.47 12.33
CA SER A 299 -3.20 -30.13 11.09
C SER A 299 -1.96 -31.02 10.85
N PHE A 300 -1.56 -31.80 11.87
CA PHE A 300 -0.36 -32.64 11.85
C PHE A 300 -0.47 -33.87 10.95
N ASP A 301 -1.64 -34.50 10.86
CA ASP A 301 -1.81 -35.74 10.08
C ASP A 301 -1.68 -35.48 8.57
N HIS A 302 -1.89 -34.23 8.15
CA HIS A 302 -1.73 -33.80 6.76
C HIS A 302 -0.29 -33.39 6.41
N THR A 303 0.58 -33.15 7.39
CA THR A 303 1.87 -32.46 7.23
C THR A 303 3.04 -33.31 7.76
N ALA A 304 3.06 -34.63 7.55
CA ALA A 304 4.10 -35.53 8.08
C ALA A 304 5.51 -35.19 7.51
N HIS A 305 6.18 -34.24 8.16
CA HIS A 305 7.40 -33.60 7.68
C HIS A 305 8.59 -33.99 8.58
N ARG A 306 9.53 -34.77 8.03
CA ARG A 306 10.79 -35.13 8.71
C ARG A 306 11.55 -33.87 9.15
N GLY A 307 12.15 -33.91 10.34
CA GLY A 307 12.96 -32.80 10.87
C GLY A 307 12.20 -31.74 11.66
N VAL A 308 10.88 -31.87 11.85
CA VAL A 308 10.08 -30.95 12.70
C VAL A 308 9.76 -31.59 14.06
N ALA A 309 9.87 -30.84 15.15
CA ALA A 309 9.44 -31.17 16.50
C ALA A 309 8.12 -30.46 16.84
N LYS A 310 7.30 -31.16 17.62
CA LYS A 310 6.00 -30.70 18.11
C LYS A 310 6.04 -30.58 19.62
N THR A 311 5.67 -29.42 20.16
CA THR A 311 5.31 -29.28 21.57
C THR A 311 3.80 -29.17 21.68
N ARG A 312 3.14 -30.15 22.34
CA ARG A 312 1.70 -30.07 22.63
C ARG A 312 1.48 -29.07 23.76
N LEU A 313 0.54 -28.15 23.57
CA LEU A 313 0.07 -27.25 24.62
C LEU A 313 -1.32 -27.72 25.06
N HIS A 314 -1.38 -28.42 26.19
CA HIS A 314 -2.62 -28.90 26.78
C HIS A 314 -3.28 -27.80 27.63
N GLY A 315 -4.61 -27.62 27.51
CA GLY A 315 -5.39 -26.70 28.36
C GLY A 315 -5.38 -25.22 27.96
N ALA A 316 -4.59 -24.81 26.96
CA ALA A 316 -4.54 -23.41 26.50
C ALA A 316 -5.84 -22.98 25.76
N LEU A 317 -6.56 -23.93 25.15
CA LEU A 317 -7.71 -23.70 24.27
C LEU A 317 -8.72 -24.87 24.41
N SER A 318 -9.95 -24.70 23.90
CA SER A 318 -10.93 -25.80 23.78
C SER A 318 -10.50 -26.92 22.80
N ARG A 319 -9.36 -26.72 22.10
CA ARG A 319 -8.67 -27.69 21.24
C ARG A 319 -7.15 -27.53 21.41
N SER A 320 -6.39 -28.61 21.41
CA SER A 320 -4.93 -28.58 21.49
C SER A 320 -4.30 -27.86 20.29
N VAL A 321 -3.30 -27.01 20.56
CA VAL A 321 -2.44 -26.38 19.55
C VAL A 321 -1.00 -26.89 19.73
N GLY A 322 -0.29 -27.05 18.62
CA GLY A 322 1.11 -27.46 18.59
C GLY A 322 2.02 -26.33 18.10
N MET A 323 3.20 -26.21 18.70
CA MET A 323 4.29 -25.41 18.15
C MET A 323 5.15 -26.27 17.21
N PHE A 324 5.44 -25.75 16.02
CA PHE A 324 6.25 -26.39 14.99
C PHE A 324 7.63 -25.71 14.90
N ILE A 325 8.70 -26.48 15.17
CA ILE A 325 10.11 -26.04 15.10
C ILE A 325 10.96 -27.16 14.48
N ARG A 326 12.19 -26.92 14.01
CA ARG A 326 13.09 -28.04 13.65
C ARG A 326 13.54 -28.83 14.88
N ARG A 327 13.73 -30.15 14.76
CA ARG A 327 14.16 -31.05 15.87
C ARG A 327 15.55 -30.73 16.41
N GLU A 328 16.42 -30.29 15.52
CA GLU A 328 17.84 -30.01 15.71
C GLU A 328 18.10 -28.56 16.15
N CYS A 329 17.08 -27.69 16.08
CA CYS A 329 17.19 -26.30 16.50
C CYS A 329 16.75 -26.16 17.97
N ARG A 330 17.60 -25.56 18.79
CA ARG A 330 17.18 -25.14 20.13
C ARG A 330 16.34 -23.86 19.99
N PRO A 331 15.12 -23.81 20.56
CA PRO A 331 14.32 -22.59 20.54
C PRO A 331 15.10 -21.44 21.19
N SER A 332 14.99 -20.24 20.61
CA SER A 332 15.62 -19.03 21.14
C SER A 332 15.16 -18.77 22.59
N PRO A 333 15.91 -17.97 23.39
CA PRO A 333 15.49 -17.62 24.74
C PRO A 333 14.07 -17.03 24.79
N LEU A 334 13.70 -16.20 23.81
CA LEU A 334 12.35 -15.63 23.68
C LEU A 334 11.31 -16.72 23.44
N VAL A 335 11.55 -17.64 22.50
CA VAL A 335 10.63 -18.75 22.21
C VAL A 335 10.48 -19.67 23.43
N ARG A 336 11.56 -19.88 24.18
CA ARG A 336 11.52 -20.62 25.46
C ARG A 336 10.66 -19.90 26.49
N GLN A 337 10.87 -18.59 26.69
CA GLN A 337 10.05 -17.78 27.61
C GLN A 337 8.57 -17.80 27.21
N THR A 338 8.25 -17.65 25.92
CA THR A 338 6.88 -17.73 25.41
C THR A 338 6.28 -19.13 25.63
N LEU A 339 7.05 -20.20 25.43
CA LEU A 339 6.59 -21.57 25.69
C LEU A 339 6.37 -21.85 27.17
N ASP A 340 7.27 -21.38 28.03
CA ASP A 340 7.18 -21.57 29.47
C ASP A 340 6.00 -20.78 30.03
N GLU A 341 5.75 -19.58 29.50
CA GLU A 341 4.56 -18.80 29.83
C GLU A 341 3.29 -19.50 29.36
N LEU A 342 3.20 -19.93 28.09
CA LEU A 342 2.05 -20.70 27.59
C LEU A 342 1.79 -22.00 28.37
N ARG A 343 2.85 -22.69 28.85
CA ARG A 343 2.74 -23.87 29.73
C ARG A 343 2.22 -23.50 31.11
N ARG A 344 2.77 -22.45 31.73
CA ARG A 344 2.35 -21.93 33.04
C ARG A 344 0.85 -21.59 33.03
N LEU A 345 0.40 -20.96 31.96
CA LEU A 345 -0.99 -20.57 31.75
C LEU A 345 -1.91 -21.77 31.54
N GLY A 346 -1.48 -22.77 30.78
CA GLY A 346 -2.20 -24.05 30.65
C GLY A 346 -2.33 -24.79 31.99
N GLN A 347 -1.29 -24.76 32.84
CA GLN A 347 -1.30 -25.38 34.17
C GLN A 347 -2.20 -24.64 35.16
N ALA A 348 -2.15 -23.30 35.19
CA ALA A 348 -2.98 -22.48 36.09
C ALA A 348 -4.48 -22.74 35.88
N ARG A 349 -4.91 -22.97 34.64
CA ARG A 349 -6.29 -23.28 34.29
C ARG A 349 -6.71 -24.71 34.67
N GLN A 350 -5.82 -25.70 34.52
CA GLN A 350 -6.09 -27.08 34.96
C GLN A 350 -6.23 -27.20 36.49
N CYS A 351 -5.61 -26.29 37.25
CA CYS A 351 -5.82 -26.19 38.69
C CYS A 351 -7.17 -25.57 39.07
N GLN A 352 -7.79 -24.77 38.19
CA GLN A 352 -9.12 -24.18 38.40
C GLN A 352 -10.26 -25.14 38.01
N ASP A 353 -10.03 -26.05 37.05
CA ASP A 353 -11.02 -27.03 36.58
C ASP A 353 -10.97 -28.39 37.31
N LYS A 354 -10.14 -28.55 38.36
CA LYS A 354 -10.19 -29.74 39.22
C LYS A 354 -11.40 -29.63 40.16
N PRO A 355 -12.39 -30.54 40.11
CA PRO A 355 -13.43 -30.55 41.12
C PRO A 355 -12.76 -30.79 42.48
N ALA A 356 -13.12 -29.98 43.48
CA ALA A 356 -12.76 -30.22 44.86
C ALA A 356 -13.23 -31.65 45.22
N LYS A 357 -12.30 -32.48 45.68
CA LYS A 357 -12.60 -33.85 46.12
C LYS A 357 -13.50 -33.83 47.35
#